data_AF-A0A6C0FWR2-F1
#
_entry.id   AF-A0A6C0FWR2-F1
#
_cell.length_a   1.000
_cell.length_b   1.000
_cell.length_c   1.000
_cell.angle_alpha   90.00
_cell.angle_beta   90.00
_cell.angle_gamma   90.00
#
_symmetry.space_group_name_H-M   'P 1'
#
loop_
_entity.id
_entity.type
_entity.pdbx_description
1 polymer ?
#
loop_
_entity_poly.entity_id
_entity_poly.type
_entity_poly.pdbx_seq_one_letter_code
_entity_poly.pdbx_strand_id
1 'polypeptide(L)'
;MIDKAKTILLTALVILSLIQSYLLAYSMPGLGITTQQQQGYVKVPMGEEAKAESVIFPEDMVLHLGKSKHTVLYPDSNFYNLIFDKIKSREFKGFQRTTATAADWNSIRDHDQGLELRFGSGVPMELLSKVLKLEGDTPFMNDVVDRIWIYKSSERDEVRTYFFSADNMTVYESVKADLTAQDVQMYVGYGEYQVNYKRISTDLYLPEGPVESLASTVGYDSYTPIEMQSYLFNDPGVTREISDRNGSQIYTDGKRGLQIEQNGRWLSYTDSVAVQSRGDNQSQNVYAAIQFVNQHGGWDGLHRFVYADLFGDAQVLKFQQYYGSFPLVPMDPFLFGSMKLRLQDGVVSEYERSMLTLKKKADKRSVRWLPGGELLANAFAQFERRSEVVAIYPALMVTPGDGDTLQFDPIWAVRLGDNTQAKLLDAIPGGYKPLPGEPGGAPLTEKEGNGATGGQGTGLAVGSAALGIPFGQGLGVPE
;
A
#
# COMPACT_ATOMS: atom_id res chain seq x y z
N MET A 1 29.04 37.30 -85.50
CA MET A 1 27.83 36.52 -85.07
C MET A 1 28.09 35.66 -83.83
N ILE A 2 29.32 35.21 -83.59
CA ILE A 2 29.72 34.45 -82.39
C ILE A 2 29.63 35.25 -81.07
N ASP A 3 29.91 36.56 -81.09
CA ASP A 3 29.95 37.35 -79.85
C ASP A 3 28.55 37.60 -79.27
N LYS A 4 27.53 37.77 -80.12
CA LYS A 4 26.14 37.90 -79.64
C LYS A 4 25.63 36.61 -78.99
N ALA A 5 26.03 35.44 -79.51
CA ALA A 5 25.66 34.16 -78.94
C ALA A 5 26.33 33.93 -77.56
N LYS A 6 27.59 34.35 -77.40
CA LYS A 6 28.30 34.31 -76.12
C LYS A 6 27.63 35.20 -75.07
N THR A 7 27.24 36.42 -75.45
CA THR A 7 26.54 37.33 -74.53
C THR A 7 25.18 36.81 -74.12
N ILE A 8 24.38 36.27 -75.06
CA ILE A 8 23.07 35.69 -74.76
C ILE A 8 23.20 34.47 -73.83
N LEU A 9 24.19 33.61 -74.09
CA LEU A 9 24.46 32.45 -73.24
C LEU A 9 24.89 32.87 -71.83
N LEU A 10 25.75 33.89 -71.73
CA LEU A 10 26.19 34.42 -70.44
C LEU A 10 25.01 35.02 -69.65
N THR A 11 24.16 35.81 -70.29
CA THR A 11 22.97 36.38 -69.65
C THR A 11 22.00 35.30 -69.19
N ALA A 12 21.78 34.26 -70.00
CA ALA A 12 20.94 33.12 -69.62
C ALA A 12 21.51 32.36 -68.40
N LEU A 13 22.83 32.15 -68.35
CA LEU A 13 23.50 31.51 -67.22
C LEU A 13 23.40 32.34 -65.94
N VAL A 14 23.51 33.67 -66.03
CA VAL A 14 23.35 34.57 -64.87
C VAL A 14 21.91 34.54 -64.34
N ILE A 15 20.91 34.57 -65.22
CA ILE A 15 19.50 34.46 -64.81
C ILE A 15 19.23 33.10 -64.16
N LEU A 16 19.76 32.02 -64.73
CA LEU A 16 19.60 30.67 -64.18
C LEU A 16 20.27 30.53 -62.80
N SER A 17 21.44 31.15 -62.61
CA SER A 17 22.14 31.23 -61.32
C SER A 17 21.34 32.00 -60.26
N LEU A 18 20.67 33.09 -60.65
CA LEU A 18 19.81 33.85 -59.76
C LEU A 18 18.55 33.07 -59.38
N ILE A 19 17.94 32.34 -60.32
CA ILE A 19 16.80 31.47 -60.06
C ILE A 19 17.21 30.31 -59.14
N GLN A 20 18.37 29.70 -59.37
CA GLN A 20 18.90 28.64 -58.49
C GLN A 20 19.22 29.17 -57.09
N SER A 21 19.79 30.37 -56.98
CA SER A 21 20.00 31.03 -55.68
C SER A 21 18.68 31.32 -54.97
N TYR A 22 17.66 31.78 -55.69
CA TYR A 22 16.33 32.02 -55.15
C TYR A 22 15.67 30.72 -54.69
N LEU A 23 15.76 29.65 -55.48
CA LEU A 23 15.29 28.33 -55.10
C LEU A 23 16.02 27.83 -53.87
N LEU A 24 17.36 27.87 -53.81
CA LEU A 24 18.13 27.45 -52.63
C LEU A 24 17.81 28.27 -51.37
N ALA A 25 17.57 29.57 -51.50
CA ALA A 25 17.18 30.43 -50.39
C ALA A 25 15.77 30.11 -49.85
N TYR A 26 14.89 29.55 -50.68
CA TYR A 26 13.49 29.23 -50.31
C TYR A 26 13.20 27.72 -50.25
N SER A 27 14.16 26.86 -50.60
CA SER A 27 14.04 25.40 -50.63
C SER A 27 14.77 24.71 -49.47
N MET A 28 14.87 25.37 -48.31
CA MET A 28 15.06 24.61 -47.09
C MET A 28 13.70 23.96 -46.75
N PRO A 29 13.51 22.63 -46.95
CA PRO A 29 12.50 21.96 -46.15
C PRO A 29 12.94 22.16 -44.71
N GLY A 30 12.01 22.56 -43.84
CA GLY A 30 12.31 22.78 -42.43
C GLY A 30 13.15 21.63 -41.90
N LEU A 31 14.46 21.86 -41.74
CA LEU A 31 15.23 21.16 -40.73
C LEU A 31 14.46 21.50 -39.47
N GLY A 32 13.68 20.53 -39.00
CA GLY A 32 13.12 20.53 -37.67
C GLY A 32 14.28 20.48 -36.69
N ILE A 33 15.03 21.58 -36.62
CA ILE A 33 15.53 22.05 -35.34
C ILE A 33 14.26 22.42 -34.62
N THR A 34 13.65 21.43 -33.97
CA THR A 34 12.76 21.68 -32.85
C THR A 34 13.62 22.26 -31.73
N THR A 35 14.16 23.46 -31.93
CA THR A 35 14.13 24.43 -30.84
C THR A 35 12.65 24.71 -30.65
N GLN A 36 11.98 23.79 -29.95
CA GLN A 36 10.92 24.22 -29.05
C GLN A 36 11.59 25.30 -28.23
N GLN A 37 11.32 26.56 -28.60
CA GLN A 37 11.34 27.61 -27.62
C GLN A 37 10.55 27.03 -26.46
N GLN A 38 11.24 26.65 -25.39
CA GLN A 38 10.64 26.39 -24.09
C GLN A 38 10.04 27.72 -23.64
N GLN A 39 8.95 28.12 -24.30
CA GLN A 39 8.01 29.06 -23.76
C GLN A 39 7.58 28.41 -22.46
N GLY A 40 8.00 29.04 -21.36
CA GLY A 40 8.06 28.46 -20.03
C GLY A 40 7.00 27.40 -19.82
N TYR A 41 7.42 26.14 -19.88
CA TYR A 41 6.61 25.03 -19.42
C TYR A 41 6.43 25.29 -17.93
N VAL A 42 5.29 25.87 -17.57
CA VAL A 42 4.86 25.91 -16.18
C VAL A 42 4.80 24.44 -15.78
N LYS A 43 5.69 24.00 -14.89
CA LYS A 43 5.66 22.65 -14.32
C LYS A 43 4.28 22.49 -13.68
N VAL A 44 3.36 21.86 -14.40
CA VAL A 44 2.07 21.47 -13.83
C VAL A 44 2.38 20.36 -12.83
N PRO A 45 1.96 20.44 -11.57
CA PRO A 45 2.15 19.33 -10.64
C PRO A 45 1.54 18.05 -11.22
N MET A 46 2.34 17.01 -11.39
CA MET A 46 1.89 15.71 -11.95
C MET A 46 1.01 14.93 -10.96
N GLY A 47 1.17 15.21 -9.67
CA GLY A 47 0.47 14.58 -8.56
C GLY A 47 0.32 15.59 -7.42
N GLU A 48 -0.38 15.17 -6.37
CA GLU A 48 -0.56 16.00 -5.17
C GLU A 48 0.74 16.02 -4.36
N GLU A 49 0.94 17.02 -3.50
CA GLU A 49 2.01 17.00 -2.51
C GLU A 49 1.54 16.26 -1.25
N ALA A 50 2.38 15.37 -0.72
CA ALA A 50 2.10 14.70 0.55
C ALA A 50 2.95 15.30 1.67
N LYS A 51 2.40 15.26 2.88
CA LYS A 51 3.15 15.53 4.10
C LYS A 51 3.66 14.24 4.70
N ALA A 52 4.69 14.31 5.55
CA ALA A 52 5.23 13.13 6.25
C ALA A 52 4.16 12.36 7.02
N GLU A 53 3.24 13.08 7.66
CA GLU A 53 2.18 12.50 8.47
C GLU A 53 1.14 11.73 7.64
N SER A 54 1.03 12.02 6.34
CA SER A 54 0.06 11.37 5.46
C SER A 54 0.54 10.03 4.90
N VAL A 55 1.85 9.75 4.97
CA VAL A 55 2.43 8.48 4.51
C VAL A 55 2.84 7.56 5.65
N ILE A 56 2.68 8.00 6.90
CA ILE A 56 3.02 7.23 8.09
C ILE A 56 1.72 6.85 8.81
N PHE A 57 1.34 5.59 8.68
CA PHE A 57 0.18 5.02 9.35
C PHE A 57 0.39 3.52 9.57
N PRO A 58 -0.27 2.92 10.57
CA PRO A 58 -0.24 1.47 10.78
C PRO A 58 -0.64 0.68 9.52
N GLU A 59 -0.05 -0.48 9.32
CA GLU A 59 -0.46 -1.38 8.25
C GLU A 59 -1.75 -2.13 8.53
N ASP A 60 -1.98 -2.41 9.80
CA ASP A 60 -3.20 -2.96 10.33
C ASP A 60 -3.32 -2.60 11.82
N MET A 61 -4.51 -2.84 12.37
CA MET A 61 -4.77 -2.79 13.79
C MET A 61 -5.37 -4.11 14.24
N VAL A 62 -4.73 -4.79 15.17
CA VAL A 62 -5.31 -5.98 15.82
C VAL A 62 -6.09 -5.51 17.04
N LEU A 63 -7.37 -5.88 17.12
CA LEU A 63 -8.17 -5.67 18.33
C LEU A 63 -8.27 -6.99 19.09
N HIS A 64 -7.90 -6.97 20.37
CA HIS A 64 -8.02 -8.08 21.29
C HIS A 64 -9.33 -7.94 22.06
N LEU A 65 -10.27 -8.84 21.80
CA LEU A 65 -11.60 -8.85 22.42
C LEU A 65 -11.59 -9.55 23.79
N GLY A 66 -10.46 -10.17 24.16
CA GLY A 66 -10.33 -11.11 25.26
C GLY A 66 -10.83 -12.51 24.90
N LYS A 67 -10.55 -13.50 25.77
CA LYS A 67 -10.92 -14.92 25.57
C LYS A 67 -10.36 -15.50 24.26
N SER A 68 -9.14 -15.13 23.90
CA SER A 68 -8.44 -15.53 22.67
C SER A 68 -9.20 -15.18 21.38
N LYS A 69 -10.04 -14.14 21.42
CA LYS A 69 -10.73 -13.61 20.25
C LYS A 69 -10.08 -12.32 19.78
N HIS A 70 -9.87 -12.25 18.47
CA HIS A 70 -9.24 -11.10 17.84
C HIS A 70 -10.01 -10.67 16.61
N THR A 71 -9.81 -9.43 16.19
CA THR A 71 -10.13 -9.00 14.83
C THR A 71 -9.02 -8.11 14.29
N VAL A 72 -8.96 -7.95 12.98
CA VAL A 72 -7.95 -7.14 12.30
C VAL A 72 -8.65 -6.10 11.45
N LEU A 73 -8.28 -4.84 11.64
CA LEU A 73 -8.74 -3.69 10.86
C LEU A 73 -7.64 -3.22 9.93
N TYR A 74 -8.01 -2.87 8.71
CA TYR A 74 -7.09 -2.36 7.68
C TYR A 74 -7.33 -0.87 7.42
N PRO A 75 -6.32 -0.16 6.84
CA PRO A 75 -6.42 1.25 6.46
C PRO A 75 -7.69 1.57 5.65
N ASP A 76 -8.09 2.84 5.64
CA ASP A 76 -9.26 3.32 4.86
C ASP A 76 -10.62 2.67 5.23
N SER A 77 -10.68 1.84 6.28
CA SER A 77 -11.93 1.37 6.86
C SER A 77 -12.45 2.33 7.94
N ASN A 78 -13.77 2.43 8.09
CA ASN A 78 -14.41 3.37 9.02
C ASN A 78 -13.88 3.24 10.46
N PHE A 79 -13.78 2.01 10.98
CA PHE A 79 -13.34 1.76 12.35
C PHE A 79 -11.83 1.97 12.53
N TYR A 80 -11.01 1.61 11.53
CA TYR A 80 -9.58 1.90 11.54
C TYR A 80 -9.34 3.41 11.65
N ASN A 81 -9.96 4.20 10.76
CA ASN A 81 -9.78 5.65 10.73
C ASN A 81 -10.24 6.29 12.05
N LEU A 82 -11.40 5.86 12.57
CA LEU A 82 -11.95 6.36 13.83
C LEU A 82 -11.01 6.10 15.02
N ILE A 83 -10.46 4.89 15.13
CA ILE A 83 -9.53 4.54 16.22
C ILE A 83 -8.22 5.31 16.04
N PHE A 84 -7.66 5.32 14.83
CA PHE A 84 -6.39 5.99 14.57
C PHE A 84 -6.46 7.49 14.82
N ASP A 85 -7.52 8.16 14.37
CA ASP A 85 -7.74 9.60 14.61
C ASP A 85 -7.83 9.93 16.09
N LYS A 86 -8.53 9.09 16.87
CA LYS A 86 -8.59 9.24 18.33
C LYS A 86 -7.21 9.08 18.96
N ILE A 87 -6.40 8.11 18.52
CA ILE A 87 -5.06 7.87 19.05
C ILE A 87 -4.10 9.01 18.71
N LYS A 88 -4.14 9.54 17.48
CA LYS A 88 -3.36 10.73 17.08
C LYS A 88 -3.62 11.94 17.97
N SER A 89 -4.82 12.04 18.55
CA SER A 89 -5.17 13.14 19.45
C SER A 89 -4.60 13.00 20.87
N ARG A 90 -4.18 11.79 21.27
CA ARG A 90 -3.69 11.48 22.62
C ARG A 90 -2.22 11.80 22.81
N GLU A 91 -1.85 12.04 24.05
CA GLU A 91 -0.48 12.28 24.48
C GLU A 91 0.13 11.04 25.13
N PHE A 92 1.39 10.74 24.78
CA PHE A 92 2.17 9.64 25.33
C PHE A 92 3.49 10.19 25.87
N LYS A 93 3.73 10.01 27.18
CA LYS A 93 4.87 10.62 27.87
C LYS A 93 5.44 9.70 28.94
N GLY A 94 6.63 10.06 29.42
CA GLY A 94 7.27 9.41 30.55
C GLY A 94 7.73 8.00 30.22
N PHE A 95 8.31 7.82 29.04
CA PHE A 95 8.75 6.52 28.55
C PHE A 95 9.79 5.88 29.48
N GLN A 96 9.53 4.63 29.84
CA GLN A 96 10.44 3.80 30.62
C GLN A 96 10.89 2.62 29.76
N ARG A 97 12.21 2.48 29.60
CA ARG A 97 12.79 1.36 28.85
C ARG A 97 12.73 0.07 29.67
N THR A 98 12.26 -0.99 29.04
CA THR A 98 12.25 -2.36 29.56
C THR A 98 12.63 -3.34 28.45
N THR A 99 12.65 -4.63 28.79
CA THR A 99 12.91 -5.71 27.84
C THR A 99 11.62 -6.35 27.33
N ALA A 100 11.64 -6.85 26.09
CA ALA A 100 10.54 -7.61 25.50
C ALA A 100 10.20 -8.89 26.29
N THR A 101 11.06 -9.37 27.18
CA THR A 101 10.74 -10.53 28.04
C THR A 101 10.17 -10.14 29.41
N ALA A 102 9.88 -8.86 29.66
CA ALA A 102 9.43 -8.38 30.96
C ALA A 102 8.00 -8.81 31.32
N ALA A 103 7.20 -9.22 30.34
CA ALA A 103 5.83 -9.67 30.51
C ALA A 103 5.53 -10.87 29.62
N ASP A 104 4.52 -11.66 29.99
CA ASP A 104 3.94 -12.67 29.12
C ASP A 104 2.93 -12.02 28.18
N TRP A 105 3.44 -11.49 27.06
CA TRP A 105 2.63 -10.88 26.02
C TRP A 105 1.60 -11.83 25.43
N ASN A 106 1.88 -13.14 25.38
CA ASN A 106 0.90 -14.10 24.86
C ASN A 106 -0.31 -14.20 25.77
N SER A 107 -0.09 -14.19 27.09
CA SER A 107 -1.18 -14.15 28.06
C SER A 107 -2.00 -12.86 27.97
N ILE A 108 -1.33 -11.70 27.88
CA ILE A 108 -2.02 -10.40 27.74
C ILE A 108 -2.88 -10.39 26.47
N ARG A 109 -2.31 -10.85 25.35
CA ARG A 109 -3.00 -10.95 24.06
C ARG A 109 -4.27 -11.77 24.12
N ASP A 110 -4.24 -12.89 24.83
CA ASP A 110 -5.35 -13.83 24.91
C ASP A 110 -6.43 -13.40 25.92
N HIS A 111 -6.05 -12.75 27.02
CA HIS A 111 -6.97 -12.47 28.14
C HIS A 111 -7.44 -11.02 28.20
N ASP A 112 -6.56 -10.06 27.94
CA ASP A 112 -6.84 -8.64 28.13
C ASP A 112 -7.48 -8.02 26.87
N GLN A 113 -8.32 -7.02 27.10
CA GLN A 113 -8.87 -6.21 26.02
C GLN A 113 -7.86 -5.13 25.64
N GLY A 114 -7.62 -4.97 24.34
CA GLY A 114 -6.65 -4.00 23.87
C GLY A 114 -6.57 -3.93 22.36
N LEU A 115 -5.61 -3.16 21.89
CA LEU A 115 -5.29 -3.05 20.48
C LEU A 115 -3.79 -2.95 20.24
N GLU A 116 -3.36 -3.49 19.11
CA GLU A 116 -2.01 -3.34 18.56
C GLU A 116 -2.09 -2.52 17.28
N LEU A 117 -1.31 -1.45 17.17
CA LEU A 117 -1.07 -0.71 15.94
C LEU A 117 0.25 -1.22 15.38
N ARG A 118 0.23 -1.86 14.21
CA ARG A 118 1.40 -2.50 13.62
C ARG A 118 1.92 -1.67 12.46
N PHE A 119 3.23 -1.49 12.36
CA PHE A 119 3.90 -0.65 11.35
C PHE A 119 4.79 -1.47 10.40
N GLY A 120 4.71 -2.80 10.45
CA GLY A 120 5.45 -3.69 9.58
C GLY A 120 6.96 -3.65 9.86
N SER A 121 7.73 -3.07 8.93
CA SER A 121 9.20 -2.96 9.01
C SER A 121 9.72 -1.96 10.05
N GLY A 122 8.82 -1.27 10.75
CA GLY A 122 9.16 -0.25 11.73
C GLY A 122 9.22 1.17 11.17
N VAL A 123 9.03 2.13 12.06
CA VAL A 123 9.05 3.58 11.80
C VAL A 123 9.94 4.26 12.83
N PRO A 124 10.92 5.09 12.42
CA PRO A 124 11.69 5.94 13.33
C PRO A 124 10.79 6.76 14.24
N MET A 125 11.07 6.76 15.55
CA MET A 125 10.23 7.43 16.54
C MET A 125 10.11 8.94 16.28
N GLU A 126 11.18 9.56 15.83
CA GLU A 126 11.19 10.97 15.43
C GLU A 126 10.18 11.27 14.30
N LEU A 127 10.03 10.36 13.32
CA LEU A 127 9.00 10.50 12.30
C LEU A 127 7.60 10.26 12.87
N LEU A 128 7.45 9.22 13.70
CA LEU A 128 6.19 8.89 14.33
C LEU A 128 5.70 10.02 15.25
N SER A 129 6.60 10.81 15.84
CA SER A 129 6.29 12.00 16.64
C SER A 129 5.63 13.14 15.86
N LYS A 130 5.64 13.09 14.52
CA LYS A 130 4.83 14.02 13.70
C LYS A 130 3.37 13.58 13.59
N VAL A 131 3.11 12.29 13.75
CA VAL A 131 1.77 11.69 13.65
C VAL A 131 1.10 11.59 15.02
N LEU A 132 1.88 11.20 16.04
CA LEU A 132 1.45 11.02 17.43
C LEU A 132 2.11 12.05 18.33
N LYS A 133 1.43 12.45 19.41
CA LYS A 133 2.00 13.39 20.40
C LYS A 133 2.90 12.64 21.39
N LEU A 134 4.16 12.45 21.01
CA LEU A 134 5.15 11.71 21.80
C LEU A 134 6.11 12.68 22.51
N GLU A 135 6.32 12.47 23.81
CA GLU A 135 7.37 13.16 24.60
C GLU A 135 8.27 12.13 25.30
N GLY A 136 9.42 11.85 24.69
CA GLY A 136 10.43 10.93 25.23
C GLY A 136 11.84 11.50 25.20
N ASP A 137 12.78 10.75 25.79
CA ASP A 137 14.19 11.11 25.82
C ASP A 137 14.92 10.72 24.52
N THR A 138 16.19 11.08 24.40
CA THR A 138 16.97 10.85 23.19
C THR A 138 17.09 9.37 22.79
N PRO A 139 17.35 8.41 23.71
CA PRO A 139 17.33 6.99 23.38
C PRO A 139 16.00 6.53 22.74
N PHE A 140 14.87 6.93 23.33
CA PHE A 140 13.55 6.64 22.77
C PHE A 140 13.35 7.26 21.38
N MET A 141 13.73 8.54 21.20
CA MET A 141 13.53 9.26 19.94
C MET A 141 14.40 8.76 18.79
N ASN A 142 15.53 8.10 19.10
CA ASN A 142 16.45 7.52 18.13
C ASN A 142 16.10 6.06 17.76
N ASP A 143 15.07 5.48 18.37
CA ASP A 143 14.67 4.09 18.14
C ASP A 143 13.68 3.97 16.95
N VAL A 144 13.49 2.74 16.48
CA VAL A 144 12.56 2.38 15.40
C VAL A 144 11.48 1.47 15.99
N VAL A 145 10.21 1.89 15.90
CA VAL A 145 9.09 1.14 16.48
C VAL A 145 8.30 0.43 15.40
N ASP A 146 8.05 -0.86 15.59
CA ASP A 146 7.21 -1.67 14.70
C ASP A 146 5.78 -1.88 15.22
N ARG A 147 5.55 -1.67 16.51
CA ARG A 147 4.25 -1.91 17.14
C ARG A 147 4.02 -1.04 18.35
N ILE A 148 2.81 -0.50 18.45
CA ILE A 148 2.29 0.14 19.66
C ILE A 148 1.17 -0.73 20.19
N TRP A 149 1.21 -1.07 21.47
CA TRP A 149 0.19 -1.87 22.13
C TRP A 149 -0.44 -1.10 23.27
N ILE A 150 -1.75 -0.92 23.21
CA ILE A 150 -2.56 -0.31 24.26
C ILE A 150 -3.52 -1.38 24.77
N TYR A 151 -3.49 -1.71 26.06
CA TYR A 151 -4.44 -2.65 26.63
C TYR A 151 -4.92 -2.22 28.01
N LYS A 152 -6.10 -2.72 28.37
CA LYS A 152 -6.68 -2.62 29.70
C LYS A 152 -6.30 -3.87 30.48
N SER A 153 -5.49 -3.73 31.53
CA SER A 153 -5.12 -4.83 32.41
C SER A 153 -6.33 -5.35 33.18
N SER A 154 -6.60 -6.65 33.06
CA SER A 154 -7.65 -7.32 33.84
C SER A 154 -7.35 -7.37 35.35
N GLU A 155 -6.08 -7.28 35.74
CA GLU A 155 -5.65 -7.37 37.14
C GLU A 155 -5.80 -6.05 37.91
N ARG A 156 -5.58 -4.92 37.23
CA ARG A 156 -5.41 -3.60 37.89
C ARG A 156 -6.38 -2.52 37.42
N ASP A 157 -7.31 -2.84 36.52
CA ASP A 157 -8.25 -1.89 35.87
C ASP A 157 -7.54 -0.63 35.33
N GLU A 158 -6.29 -0.79 34.90
CA GLU A 158 -5.43 0.29 34.40
C GLU A 158 -5.12 0.08 32.92
N VAL A 159 -4.92 1.19 32.19
CA VAL A 159 -4.48 1.13 30.80
C VAL A 159 -2.96 1.19 30.77
N ARG A 160 -2.35 0.24 30.06
CA ARG A 160 -0.91 0.22 29.82
C ARG A 160 -0.65 0.37 28.33
N THR A 161 0.37 1.16 28.01
CA THR A 161 0.76 1.48 26.64
C THR A 161 2.23 1.18 26.45
N TYR A 162 2.55 0.38 25.43
CA TYR A 162 3.90 -0.05 25.11
C TYR A 162 4.25 0.23 23.65
N PHE A 163 5.50 0.61 23.42
CA PHE A 163 6.09 0.81 22.10
C PHE A 163 7.20 -0.21 21.95
N PHE A 164 7.05 -1.14 21.01
CA PHE A 164 8.01 -2.21 20.74
C PHE A 164 9.01 -1.74 19.70
N SER A 165 10.29 -1.85 20.03
CA SER A 165 11.35 -1.61 19.05
C SER A 165 11.40 -2.75 18.04
N ALA A 166 11.72 -2.42 16.79
CA ALA A 166 11.96 -3.36 15.71
C ALA A 166 13.19 -4.27 15.98
N ASP A 167 14.00 -3.97 17.01
CA ASP A 167 15.11 -4.83 17.46
C ASP A 167 14.65 -6.12 18.17
N ASN A 168 13.34 -6.27 18.45
CA ASN A 168 12.72 -7.38 19.19
C ASN A 168 13.22 -7.60 20.63
N MET A 169 14.00 -6.67 21.18
CA MET A 169 14.58 -6.75 22.52
C MET A 169 14.10 -5.64 23.43
N THR A 170 13.91 -4.44 22.87
CA THR A 170 13.61 -3.22 23.60
C THR A 170 12.11 -2.91 23.54
N VAL A 171 11.53 -2.59 24.68
CA VAL A 171 10.15 -2.11 24.78
C VAL A 171 10.14 -0.87 25.65
N TYR A 172 9.34 0.14 25.28
CA TYR A 172 9.14 1.34 26.07
C TYR A 172 7.71 1.41 26.59
N GLU A 173 7.55 1.55 27.89
CA GLU A 173 6.25 1.79 28.51
C GLU A 173 5.99 3.30 28.63
N SER A 174 4.86 3.78 28.09
CA SER A 174 4.38 5.13 28.34
C SER A 174 3.56 5.16 29.63
N VAL A 175 4.18 5.59 30.74
CA VAL A 175 3.51 5.65 32.06
C VAL A 175 2.54 6.83 32.21
N LYS A 176 2.53 7.77 31.24
CA LYS A 176 1.61 8.91 31.20
C LYS A 176 0.92 8.98 29.83
N ALA A 177 0.10 7.97 29.54
CA ALA A 177 -0.76 7.98 28.35
C ALA A 177 -2.13 8.62 28.68
N ASP A 178 -2.61 9.52 27.83
CA ASP A 178 -3.95 10.11 27.93
C ASP A 178 -5.04 9.15 27.41
N LEU A 179 -5.17 7.99 28.06
CA LEU A 179 -6.11 6.93 27.70
C LEU A 179 -6.76 6.34 28.95
N THR A 180 -8.08 6.16 28.90
CA THR A 180 -8.85 5.53 29.98
C THR A 180 -9.26 4.10 29.61
N ALA A 181 -9.61 3.29 30.61
CA ALA A 181 -10.14 1.95 30.38
C ALA A 181 -11.41 1.94 29.52
N GLN A 182 -12.19 3.03 29.56
CA GLN A 182 -13.40 3.21 28.73
C GLN A 182 -13.04 3.47 27.26
N ASP A 183 -11.96 4.21 27.00
CA ASP A 183 -11.47 4.43 25.63
C ASP A 183 -11.08 3.10 24.99
N VAL A 184 -10.31 2.27 25.69
CA VAL A 184 -9.88 0.96 25.19
C VAL A 184 -11.07 0.04 24.93
N GLN A 185 -12.02 -0.05 25.87
CA GLN A 185 -13.24 -0.83 25.69
C GLN A 185 -14.06 -0.36 24.49
N MET A 186 -14.15 0.96 24.26
CA MET A 186 -14.83 1.51 23.09
C MET A 186 -14.13 1.12 21.78
N TYR A 187 -12.80 1.18 21.74
CA TYR A 187 -12.04 0.82 20.54
C TYR A 187 -12.18 -0.66 20.21
N VAL A 188 -12.06 -1.51 21.22
CA VAL A 188 -12.26 -2.96 21.12
C VAL A 188 -13.69 -3.30 20.71
N GLY A 189 -14.69 -2.57 21.24
CA GLY A 189 -16.11 -2.74 20.91
C GLY A 189 -16.44 -2.52 19.43
N TYR A 190 -15.67 -1.72 18.70
CA TYR A 190 -15.82 -1.58 17.24
C TYR A 190 -15.51 -2.89 16.48
N GLY A 191 -14.78 -3.81 17.10
CA GLY A 191 -14.41 -5.10 16.55
C GLY A 191 -15.45 -6.21 16.72
N GLU A 192 -16.47 -6.05 17.58
CA GLU A 192 -17.40 -7.14 17.95
C GLU A 192 -18.21 -7.70 16.76
N TYR A 193 -18.44 -6.89 15.74
CA TYR A 193 -19.20 -7.28 14.54
C TYR A 193 -18.31 -7.56 13.32
N GLN A 194 -16.98 -7.57 13.51
CA GLN A 194 -16.02 -7.87 12.46
C GLN A 194 -15.76 -9.37 12.37
N VAL A 195 -15.09 -9.77 11.30
CA VAL A 195 -14.62 -11.15 11.14
C VAL A 195 -13.67 -11.48 12.30
N ASN A 196 -13.90 -12.60 12.99
CA ASN A 196 -12.98 -13.10 14.00
C ASN A 196 -11.70 -13.60 13.33
N TYR A 197 -10.58 -13.40 14.00
CA TYR A 197 -9.28 -13.91 13.61
C TYR A 197 -8.74 -14.83 14.69
N LYS A 198 -8.22 -15.97 14.23
CA LYS A 198 -7.49 -16.92 15.06
C LYS A 198 -5.99 -16.65 14.94
N ARG A 199 -5.34 -16.62 16.10
CA ARG A 199 -3.88 -16.52 16.19
C ARG A 199 -3.23 -17.87 15.86
N ILE A 200 -2.23 -17.87 14.98
CA ILE A 200 -1.51 -19.09 14.56
C ILE A 200 -0.03 -19.09 14.96
N SER A 201 0.53 -17.93 15.27
CA SER A 201 1.87 -17.76 15.86
C SER A 201 1.86 -16.48 16.72
N THR A 202 3.00 -16.07 17.28
CA THR A 202 3.11 -14.86 18.11
C THR A 202 2.43 -13.65 17.47
N ASP A 203 2.66 -13.41 16.17
CA ASP A 203 2.26 -12.17 15.48
C ASP A 203 1.47 -12.41 14.17
N LEU A 204 1.02 -13.65 13.92
CA LEU A 204 0.22 -14.00 12.74
C LEU A 204 -1.22 -14.37 13.11
N TYR A 205 -2.15 -13.78 12.35
CA TYR A 205 -3.58 -13.94 12.52
C TYR A 205 -4.20 -14.36 11.19
N LEU A 206 -5.09 -15.35 11.24
CA LEU A 206 -5.90 -15.78 10.10
C LEU A 206 -7.37 -15.55 10.40
N PRO A 207 -8.15 -14.98 9.47
CA PRO A 207 -9.58 -14.84 9.65
C PRO A 207 -10.24 -16.22 9.70
N GLU A 208 -11.17 -16.39 10.62
CA GLU A 208 -11.96 -17.62 10.74
C GLU A 208 -13.03 -17.71 9.65
N GLY A 209 -13.44 -16.60 9.05
CA GLY A 209 -14.43 -16.54 7.97
C GLY A 209 -14.00 -15.65 6.79
N PRO A 210 -14.84 -15.51 5.76
CA PRO A 210 -14.45 -14.82 4.54
C PRO A 210 -14.37 -13.30 4.75
N VAL A 211 -13.36 -12.67 4.16
CA VAL A 211 -13.12 -11.22 4.21
C VAL A 211 -13.59 -10.58 2.90
N GLU A 212 -14.39 -9.53 2.99
CA GLU A 212 -14.88 -8.82 1.81
C GLU A 212 -13.77 -7.98 1.16
N SER A 213 -13.75 -7.95 -0.18
CA SER A 213 -12.86 -7.10 -0.97
C SER A 213 -13.51 -6.72 -2.30
N LEU A 214 -12.87 -5.82 -3.05
CA LEU A 214 -13.35 -5.34 -4.34
C LEU A 214 -12.32 -5.62 -5.42
N ALA A 215 -12.72 -6.41 -6.42
CA ALA A 215 -12.00 -6.45 -7.68
C ALA A 215 -12.38 -5.23 -8.53
N SER A 216 -11.40 -4.56 -9.11
CA SER A 216 -11.61 -3.33 -9.86
C SER A 216 -10.85 -3.33 -11.19
N THR A 217 -11.49 -2.81 -12.24
CA THR A 217 -10.81 -2.38 -13.46
C THR A 217 -10.65 -0.88 -13.40
N VAL A 218 -9.43 -0.38 -13.51
CA VAL A 218 -9.13 1.05 -13.38
C VAL A 218 -8.34 1.51 -14.60
N GLY A 219 -8.90 2.46 -15.34
CA GLY A 219 -8.17 3.15 -16.40
C GLY A 219 -6.98 3.92 -15.85
N TYR A 220 -5.93 4.07 -16.64
CA TYR A 220 -4.78 4.89 -16.31
C TYR A 220 -4.50 5.92 -17.40
N ASP A 221 -3.74 6.94 -17.03
CA ASP A 221 -3.01 7.81 -17.96
C ASP A 221 -1.50 7.50 -17.78
N SER A 222 -0.67 7.84 -18.76
CA SER A 222 0.78 7.60 -18.70
C SER A 222 1.54 8.89 -18.92
N TYR A 223 2.59 9.09 -18.14
CA TYR A 223 3.57 10.13 -18.41
C TYR A 223 4.36 9.79 -19.66
N THR A 224 4.77 10.84 -20.37
CA THR A 224 5.72 10.71 -21.47
C THR A 224 7.17 10.80 -20.95
N PRO A 225 8.13 10.19 -21.65
CA PRO A 225 9.56 10.35 -21.33
C PRO A 225 10.00 11.82 -21.24
N ILE A 226 9.45 12.69 -22.09
CA ILE A 226 9.80 14.11 -22.17
C ILE A 226 9.30 14.85 -20.92
N GLU A 227 8.07 14.55 -20.48
CA GLU A 227 7.54 15.11 -19.24
C GLU A 227 8.44 14.73 -18.08
N MET A 228 8.77 13.45 -17.90
CA MET A 228 9.62 13.01 -16.78
C MET A 228 11.03 13.62 -16.81
N GLN A 229 11.62 13.82 -17.99
CA GLN A 229 12.87 14.54 -18.11
C GLN A 229 12.78 15.97 -17.56
N SER A 230 11.66 16.66 -17.80
CA SER A 230 11.43 18.03 -17.30
C SER A 230 11.34 18.14 -15.76
N TYR A 231 10.95 17.05 -15.09
CA TYR A 231 10.94 17.00 -13.63
C TYR A 231 12.29 16.59 -13.05
N LEU A 232 12.93 15.56 -13.62
CA LEU A 232 14.11 14.89 -13.06
C LEU A 232 15.44 15.54 -13.44
N PHE A 233 15.52 16.26 -14.55
CA PHE A 233 16.73 16.95 -14.97
C PHE A 233 16.61 18.46 -14.72
N ASN A 234 17.71 19.05 -14.27
CA ASN A 234 17.82 20.51 -14.11
C ASN A 234 17.71 21.22 -15.45
N ASP A 235 18.34 20.65 -16.49
CA ASP A 235 18.26 21.12 -17.86
C ASP A 235 17.97 19.93 -18.78
N PRO A 236 16.71 19.71 -19.15
CA PRO A 236 16.32 18.63 -20.06
C PRO A 236 16.89 18.79 -21.47
N GLY A 237 17.29 20.00 -21.87
CA GLY A 237 17.76 20.27 -23.23
C GLY A 237 19.17 19.73 -23.52
N VAL A 238 19.92 19.34 -22.48
CA VAL A 238 21.28 18.81 -22.60
C VAL A 238 21.35 17.29 -22.43
N THR A 239 20.22 16.61 -22.24
CA THR A 239 20.18 15.16 -22.16
C THR A 239 20.47 14.54 -23.52
N ARG A 240 21.13 13.38 -23.48
CA ARG A 240 21.36 12.52 -24.65
C ARG A 240 20.44 11.32 -24.54
N GLU A 241 19.78 10.98 -25.64
CA GLU A 241 19.00 9.76 -25.76
C GLU A 241 19.86 8.61 -26.31
N ILE A 242 19.78 7.47 -25.64
CA ILE A 242 20.39 6.21 -26.03
C ILE A 242 19.27 5.17 -26.04
N SER A 243 18.97 4.64 -27.22
CA SER A 243 18.02 3.53 -27.34
C SER A 243 18.80 2.21 -27.32
N ASP A 244 18.47 1.33 -26.39
CA ASP A 244 19.01 -0.03 -26.38
C ASP A 244 18.26 -0.92 -27.38
N ARG A 245 18.92 -1.97 -27.86
CA ARG A 245 18.34 -2.97 -28.78
C ARG A 245 17.12 -3.69 -28.20
N ASN A 246 17.00 -3.70 -26.88
CA ASN A 246 15.89 -4.31 -26.14
C ASN A 246 14.66 -3.38 -26.00
N GLY A 247 14.70 -2.18 -26.58
CA GLY A 247 13.58 -1.23 -26.53
C GLY A 247 13.53 -0.36 -25.28
N SER A 248 14.54 -0.45 -24.40
CA SER A 248 14.72 0.51 -23.30
C SER A 248 15.24 1.85 -23.84
N GLN A 249 14.72 2.95 -23.29
CA GLN A 249 15.13 4.31 -23.60
C GLN A 249 15.90 4.87 -22.41
N ILE A 250 17.12 5.33 -22.66
CA ILE A 250 17.99 5.91 -21.64
C ILE A 250 18.25 7.37 -21.99
N TYR A 251 18.01 8.27 -21.05
CA TYR A 251 18.32 9.69 -21.13
C TYR A 251 19.39 10.03 -20.11
N THR A 252 20.43 10.78 -20.49
CA THR A 252 21.51 11.13 -19.56
C THR A 252 22.15 12.47 -19.88
N ASP A 253 22.52 13.22 -18.83
CA ASP A 253 23.37 14.43 -18.92
C ASP A 253 24.84 14.14 -18.57
N GLY A 254 25.20 12.86 -18.40
CA GLY A 254 26.53 12.39 -18.00
C GLY A 254 26.74 12.24 -16.48
N LYS A 255 25.88 12.83 -15.64
CA LYS A 255 25.88 12.64 -14.18
C LYS A 255 24.65 11.89 -13.70
N ARG A 256 23.52 12.18 -14.35
CA ARG A 256 22.21 11.58 -14.09
C ARG A 256 21.81 10.69 -15.25
N GLY A 257 21.13 9.62 -14.92
CA GLY A 257 20.54 8.67 -15.85
C GLY A 257 19.05 8.57 -15.59
N LEU A 258 18.28 8.45 -16.65
CA LEU A 258 16.86 8.11 -16.63
C LEU A 258 16.67 6.98 -17.62
N GLN A 259 16.32 5.81 -17.10
CA GLN A 259 16.03 4.62 -17.88
C GLN A 259 14.54 4.33 -17.84
N ILE A 260 13.96 4.09 -19.00
CA ILE A 260 12.56 3.74 -19.17
C ILE A 260 12.49 2.31 -19.70
N GLU A 261 11.72 1.49 -18.97
CA GLU A 261 11.60 0.06 -19.20
C GLU A 261 10.14 -0.37 -19.27
N GLN A 262 9.91 -1.67 -19.44
CA GLN A 262 8.59 -2.28 -19.49
C GLN A 262 7.67 -1.64 -20.54
N ASN A 263 8.23 -1.36 -21.73
CA ASN A 263 7.53 -0.68 -22.83
C ASN A 263 6.97 0.68 -22.41
N GLY A 264 7.74 1.47 -21.66
CA GLY A 264 7.35 2.83 -21.29
C GLY A 264 6.62 2.96 -19.95
N ARG A 265 6.54 1.89 -19.15
CA ARG A 265 5.71 1.86 -17.94
C ARG A 265 6.48 1.97 -16.64
N TRP A 266 7.78 1.66 -16.66
CA TRP A 266 8.62 1.74 -15.48
C TRP A 266 9.75 2.72 -15.70
N LEU A 267 9.99 3.56 -14.70
CA LEU A 267 11.03 4.58 -14.68
C LEU A 267 12.06 4.24 -13.61
N SER A 268 13.34 4.32 -13.98
CA SER A 268 14.47 4.28 -13.06
C SER A 268 15.36 5.50 -13.29
N TYR A 269 15.50 6.33 -12.27
CA TYR A 269 16.38 7.49 -12.25
C TYR A 269 17.58 7.22 -11.35
N THR A 270 18.76 7.66 -11.77
CA THR A 270 20.01 7.53 -11.02
C THR A 270 20.77 8.85 -11.02
N ASP A 271 21.33 9.26 -9.89
CA ASP A 271 22.25 10.41 -9.77
C ASP A 271 23.59 9.96 -9.17
N SER A 272 24.68 10.16 -9.91
CA SER A 272 26.02 9.70 -9.52
C SER A 272 26.73 10.63 -8.52
N VAL A 273 25.99 11.48 -7.79
CA VAL A 273 26.56 12.38 -6.80
C VAL A 273 27.17 11.57 -5.66
N ALA A 274 28.49 11.69 -5.49
CA ALA A 274 29.20 11.11 -4.37
C ALA A 274 28.82 11.86 -3.08
N VAL A 275 28.17 11.15 -2.15
CA VAL A 275 27.86 11.68 -0.82
C VAL A 275 29.03 11.34 0.11
N GLN A 276 29.55 12.33 0.83
CA GLN A 276 30.51 12.08 1.91
C GLN A 276 29.73 11.73 3.18
N SER A 277 29.78 10.45 3.59
CA SER A 277 29.07 9.95 4.76
C SER A 277 29.33 10.82 6.00
N ARG A 278 28.26 11.40 6.54
CA ARG A 278 28.28 12.16 7.80
C ARG A 278 27.18 11.70 8.75
N GLY A 279 27.08 10.40 8.98
CA GLY A 279 26.15 9.83 9.95
C GLY A 279 24.71 9.92 9.44
N ASP A 280 24.21 8.78 8.99
CA ASP A 280 22.95 8.70 8.27
C ASP A 280 21.75 8.75 9.23
N ASN A 281 20.98 9.85 9.22
CA ASN A 281 19.75 9.98 10.01
C ASN A 281 18.55 9.43 9.19
N GLN A 282 17.94 8.36 9.68
CA GLN A 282 16.79 7.71 9.03
C GLN A 282 15.62 8.67 8.79
N SER A 283 15.24 9.46 9.80
CA SER A 283 14.15 10.43 9.69
C SER A 283 14.43 11.48 8.61
N GLN A 284 15.66 12.02 8.59
CA GLN A 284 16.08 12.99 7.58
C GLN A 284 15.96 12.43 6.16
N ASN A 285 16.37 11.18 5.94
CA ASN A 285 16.24 10.53 4.64
C ASN A 285 14.78 10.35 4.24
N VAL A 286 13.89 9.97 5.16
CA VAL A 286 12.46 9.87 4.84
C VAL A 286 11.89 11.24 4.46
N TYR A 287 12.22 12.31 5.18
CA TYR A 287 11.78 13.66 4.80
C TYR A 287 12.31 14.07 3.43
N ALA A 288 13.60 13.82 3.16
CA ALA A 288 14.21 14.12 1.87
C ALA A 288 13.54 13.33 0.74
N ALA A 289 13.22 12.06 0.96
CA ALA A 289 12.51 11.22 0.01
C ALA A 289 11.11 11.77 -0.33
N ILE A 290 10.35 12.18 0.69
CA ILE A 290 9.02 12.77 0.49
C ILE A 290 9.12 14.10 -0.27
N GLN A 291 10.05 14.95 0.11
CA GLN A 291 10.29 16.21 -0.58
C GLN A 291 10.72 15.98 -2.04
N PHE A 292 11.57 14.98 -2.28
CA PHE A 292 11.98 14.61 -3.62
C PHE A 292 10.78 14.18 -4.46
N VAL A 293 9.93 13.29 -3.95
CA VAL A 293 8.70 12.88 -4.66
C VAL A 293 7.80 14.09 -4.94
N ASN A 294 7.56 14.97 -3.95
CA ASN A 294 6.76 16.19 -4.14
C ASN A 294 7.30 17.08 -5.28
N GLN A 295 8.62 17.24 -5.37
CA GLN A 295 9.26 18.06 -6.39
C GLN A 295 9.36 17.41 -7.77
N HIS A 296 9.27 16.07 -7.84
CA HIS A 296 9.56 15.27 -9.04
C HIS A 296 8.34 14.46 -9.52
N GLY A 297 7.15 15.03 -9.37
CA GLY A 297 5.93 14.49 -9.96
C GLY A 297 4.83 14.14 -8.95
N GLY A 298 5.10 14.32 -7.66
CA GLY A 298 4.12 14.14 -6.60
C GLY A 298 3.59 12.72 -6.48
N TRP A 299 2.45 12.62 -5.80
CA TRP A 299 1.81 11.37 -5.39
C TRP A 299 0.54 11.11 -6.19
N ASP A 300 0.35 9.85 -6.60
CA ASP A 300 -0.78 9.36 -7.39
C ASP A 300 -1.71 8.46 -6.56
N GLY A 301 -2.01 8.88 -5.33
CA GLY A 301 -2.93 8.19 -4.43
C GLY A 301 -2.36 7.98 -3.03
N LEU A 302 -3.00 7.09 -2.26
CA LEU A 302 -2.57 6.78 -0.90
C LEU A 302 -1.29 5.93 -0.94
N HIS A 303 -0.28 6.39 -0.21
CA HIS A 303 1.01 5.71 -0.11
C HIS A 303 1.41 5.58 1.35
N ARG A 304 1.97 4.42 1.71
CA ARG A 304 2.56 4.19 3.02
C ARG A 304 4.07 4.07 2.92
N PHE A 305 4.78 4.74 3.82
CA PHE A 305 6.19 4.53 4.06
C PHE A 305 6.46 3.10 4.54
N VAL A 306 7.49 2.48 3.95
CA VAL A 306 8.03 1.17 4.33
C VAL A 306 9.55 1.28 4.26
N TYR A 307 10.21 0.91 5.35
CA TYR A 307 11.65 0.75 5.35
C TYR A 307 11.99 -0.57 4.64
N ALA A 308 12.69 -0.49 3.51
CA ALA A 308 12.91 -1.67 2.69
C ALA A 308 14.18 -2.42 3.09
N ASP A 309 15.33 -1.72 3.08
CA ASP A 309 16.64 -2.33 3.30
C ASP A 309 17.75 -1.28 3.50
N LEU A 310 18.96 -1.75 3.82
CA LEU A 310 20.23 -1.02 3.70
C LEU A 310 21.03 -1.55 2.51
N PHE A 311 21.56 -0.65 1.68
CA PHE A 311 22.52 -0.98 0.63
C PHE A 311 23.87 -0.32 0.95
N GLY A 312 24.74 -1.05 1.64
CA GLY A 312 25.93 -0.45 2.24
C GLY A 312 25.53 0.55 3.32
N ASP A 313 25.98 1.80 3.19
CA ASP A 313 25.60 2.90 4.08
C ASP A 313 24.37 3.69 3.59
N ALA A 314 23.77 3.29 2.45
CA ALA A 314 22.60 3.96 1.88
C ALA A 314 21.31 3.29 2.32
N GLN A 315 20.29 4.09 2.64
CA GLN A 315 18.96 3.60 2.94
C GLN A 315 18.14 3.38 1.68
N VAL A 316 17.43 2.25 1.63
CA VAL A 316 16.43 1.96 0.61
C VAL A 316 15.05 2.12 1.24
N LEU A 317 14.31 3.10 0.76
CA LEU A 317 12.97 3.42 1.22
C LEU A 317 11.95 3.02 0.14
N LYS A 318 10.80 2.51 0.56
CA LYS A 318 9.67 2.19 -0.32
C LYS A 318 8.44 2.96 0.12
N PHE A 319 7.71 3.52 -0.84
CA PHE A 319 6.34 4.00 -0.64
C PHE A 319 5.39 3.03 -1.32
N GLN A 320 4.71 2.22 -0.51
CA GLN A 320 3.73 1.22 -0.95
C GLN A 320 2.41 1.91 -1.28
N GLN A 321 1.93 1.80 -2.51
CA GLN A 321 0.64 2.34 -2.95
C GLN A 321 -0.51 1.47 -2.44
N TYR A 322 -1.61 2.12 -2.09
CA TYR A 322 -2.86 1.53 -1.65
C TYR A 322 -3.98 1.90 -2.62
N TYR A 323 -4.93 0.97 -2.81
CA TYR A 323 -6.20 1.25 -3.47
C TYR A 323 -7.35 0.82 -2.56
N GLY A 324 -8.02 1.82 -1.97
CA GLY A 324 -8.88 1.58 -0.81
C GLY A 324 -8.06 1.09 0.37
N SER A 325 -8.54 0.02 1.03
CA SER A 325 -7.93 -0.52 2.25
C SER A 325 -6.66 -1.36 2.05
N PHE A 326 -6.35 -1.79 0.82
CA PHE A 326 -5.36 -2.83 0.58
C PHE A 326 -4.17 -2.36 -0.27
N PRO A 327 -2.95 -2.85 0.02
CA PRO A 327 -1.77 -2.53 -0.77
C PRO A 327 -1.84 -3.18 -2.15
N LEU A 328 -1.27 -2.47 -3.12
CA LEU A 328 -1.09 -2.97 -4.49
C LEU A 328 0.17 -3.83 -4.58
N VAL A 329 0.03 -5.08 -5.03
CA VAL A 329 1.13 -6.03 -5.20
C VAL A 329 1.34 -6.26 -6.70
N PRO A 330 2.58 -6.08 -7.21
CA PRO A 330 2.86 -6.32 -8.62
C PRO A 330 2.75 -7.82 -8.96
N MET A 331 2.47 -8.11 -10.23
CA MET A 331 2.63 -9.44 -10.79
C MET A 331 3.86 -9.44 -11.69
N ASP A 332 4.94 -10.12 -11.28
CA ASP A 332 6.16 -10.19 -12.07
C ASP A 332 5.89 -10.67 -13.52
N PRO A 333 6.53 -10.06 -14.53
CA PRO A 333 7.52 -8.98 -14.44
C PRO A 333 6.93 -7.56 -14.42
N PHE A 334 5.60 -7.39 -14.33
CA PHE A 334 4.96 -6.08 -14.36
C PHE A 334 5.08 -5.35 -13.01
N LEU A 335 5.89 -4.30 -12.99
CA LEU A 335 6.13 -3.50 -11.78
C LEU A 335 5.09 -2.38 -11.69
N PHE A 336 4.35 -2.37 -10.58
CA PHE A 336 3.39 -1.34 -10.25
C PHE A 336 3.13 -1.35 -8.73
N GLY A 337 2.54 -0.28 -8.20
CA GLY A 337 2.06 -0.25 -6.82
C GLY A 337 3.09 0.18 -5.79
N SER A 338 4.25 0.70 -6.20
CA SER A 338 5.18 1.33 -5.28
C SER A 338 6.15 2.28 -5.94
N MET A 339 6.68 3.21 -5.14
CA MET A 339 7.88 3.98 -5.44
C MET A 339 9.03 3.50 -4.56
N LYS A 340 10.25 3.46 -5.11
CA LYS A 340 11.45 3.05 -4.38
C LYS A 340 12.52 4.12 -4.52
N LEU A 341 13.15 4.49 -3.42
CA LEU A 341 14.22 5.48 -3.40
C LEU A 341 15.44 4.95 -2.67
N ARG A 342 16.63 5.28 -3.16
CA ARG A 342 17.88 5.09 -2.44
C ARG A 342 18.42 6.45 -2.03
N LEU A 343 18.73 6.60 -0.74
CA LEU A 343 19.22 7.85 -0.17
C LEU A 343 20.40 7.63 0.73
N GLN A 344 21.25 8.66 0.82
CA GLN A 344 22.31 8.76 1.79
C GLN A 344 22.47 10.23 2.20
N ASP A 345 22.48 10.52 3.51
CA ASP A 345 22.60 11.88 4.06
C ASP A 345 21.63 12.91 3.44
N GLY A 346 20.39 12.50 3.16
CA GLY A 346 19.33 13.33 2.58
C GLY A 346 19.43 13.56 1.06
N VAL A 347 20.36 12.89 0.37
CA VAL A 347 20.51 12.98 -1.09
C VAL A 347 19.95 11.72 -1.75
N VAL A 348 19.02 11.89 -2.70
CA VAL A 348 18.47 10.79 -3.50
C VAL A 348 19.43 10.42 -4.63
N SER A 349 19.94 9.19 -4.61
CA SER A 349 20.81 8.64 -5.64
C SER A 349 20.07 7.74 -6.63
N GLU A 350 18.98 7.11 -6.21
CA GLU A 350 18.13 6.31 -7.10
C GLU A 350 16.65 6.58 -6.81
N TYR A 351 15.83 6.61 -7.85
CA TYR A 351 14.38 6.72 -7.77
C TYR A 351 13.72 5.86 -8.83
N GLU A 352 12.87 4.93 -8.41
CA GLU A 352 12.09 4.07 -9.29
C GLU A 352 10.59 4.29 -9.04
N ARG A 353 9.82 4.42 -10.14
CA ARG A 353 8.36 4.55 -10.08
C ARG A 353 7.68 4.04 -11.35
N SER A 354 6.38 3.81 -11.22
CA SER A 354 5.48 3.66 -12.38
C SER A 354 5.36 4.99 -13.15
N MET A 355 5.33 4.88 -14.47
CA MET A 355 4.95 5.97 -15.40
C MET A 355 3.43 6.11 -15.53
N LEU A 356 2.68 5.11 -15.07
CA LEU A 356 1.22 5.10 -15.11
C LEU A 356 0.64 5.78 -13.87
N THR A 357 -0.42 6.57 -14.09
CA THR A 357 -1.20 7.26 -13.06
C THR A 357 -2.64 6.82 -13.15
N LEU A 358 -3.19 6.34 -12.02
CA LEU A 358 -4.56 5.83 -11.98
C LEU A 358 -5.60 6.93 -12.15
N LYS A 359 -6.64 6.65 -12.94
CA LYS A 359 -7.83 7.51 -12.97
C LYS A 359 -8.57 7.42 -11.64
N LYS A 360 -9.14 8.54 -11.22
CA LYS A 360 -9.82 8.66 -9.91
C LYS A 360 -11.00 7.70 -9.73
N LYS A 361 -11.62 7.24 -10.82
CA LYS A 361 -12.76 6.32 -10.78
C LYS A 361 -12.41 5.03 -11.49
N ALA A 362 -12.80 3.91 -10.89
CA ALA A 362 -12.76 2.62 -11.54
C ALA A 362 -13.83 2.55 -12.65
N ASP A 363 -13.48 1.89 -13.74
CA ASP A 363 -14.39 1.63 -14.86
C ASP A 363 -15.39 0.52 -14.50
N LYS A 364 -14.92 -0.48 -13.73
CA LYS A 364 -15.73 -1.59 -13.23
C LYS A 364 -15.31 -1.95 -11.82
N ARG A 365 -16.29 -2.39 -11.01
CA ARG A 365 -16.08 -2.94 -9.67
C ARG A 365 -16.96 -4.16 -9.46
N SER A 366 -16.43 -5.15 -8.77
CA SER A 366 -17.19 -6.34 -8.35
C SER A 366 -16.77 -6.78 -6.97
N VAL A 367 -17.74 -7.16 -6.15
CA VAL A 367 -17.48 -7.71 -4.82
C VAL A 367 -16.82 -9.07 -4.96
N ARG A 368 -15.77 -9.30 -4.18
CA ARG A 368 -15.04 -10.56 -4.05
C ARG A 368 -14.89 -10.90 -2.57
N TRP A 369 -14.68 -12.19 -2.31
CA TRP A 369 -14.49 -12.70 -0.96
C TRP A 369 -13.16 -13.41 -0.88
N LEU A 370 -12.28 -12.92 -0.01
CA LEU A 370 -11.06 -13.62 0.36
C LEU A 370 -11.42 -14.77 1.31
N PRO A 371 -10.98 -15.99 1.03
CA PRO A 371 -11.32 -17.14 1.87
C PRO A 371 -10.69 -17.02 3.26
N GLY A 372 -11.42 -17.43 4.29
CA GLY A 372 -10.88 -17.63 5.63
C GLY A 372 -10.77 -19.10 6.02
N GLY A 373 -10.68 -19.33 7.33
CA GLY A 373 -10.79 -20.65 7.94
C GLY A 373 -9.76 -21.66 7.43
N GLU A 374 -10.18 -22.92 7.33
CA GLU A 374 -9.33 -24.05 6.95
C GLU A 374 -8.70 -23.90 5.56
N LEU A 375 -9.39 -23.25 4.61
CA LEU A 375 -8.88 -23.12 3.24
C LEU A 375 -7.62 -22.24 3.22
N LEU A 376 -7.65 -21.11 3.93
CA LEU A 376 -6.49 -20.24 4.08
C LEU A 376 -5.40 -20.88 4.96
N ALA A 377 -5.79 -21.53 6.06
CA ALA A 377 -4.84 -22.20 6.95
C ALA A 377 -4.05 -23.30 6.23
N ASN A 378 -4.72 -24.10 5.38
CA ASN A 378 -4.07 -25.14 4.58
C ASN A 378 -3.15 -24.55 3.51
N ALA A 379 -3.57 -23.48 2.83
CA ALA A 379 -2.71 -22.79 1.87
C ALA A 379 -1.44 -22.26 2.55
N PHE A 380 -1.55 -21.66 3.74
CA PHE A 380 -0.40 -21.21 4.51
C PHE A 380 0.49 -22.37 4.97
N ALA A 381 -0.10 -23.48 5.41
CA ALA A 381 0.65 -24.66 5.84
C ALA A 381 1.50 -25.28 4.71
N GLN A 382 1.03 -25.16 3.46
CA GLN A 382 1.71 -25.66 2.26
C GLN A 382 2.65 -24.65 1.60
N PHE A 383 2.71 -23.41 2.09
CA PHE A 383 3.59 -22.39 1.53
C PHE A 383 5.07 -22.73 1.78
N GLU A 384 5.87 -22.80 0.71
CA GLU A 384 7.25 -23.31 0.76
C GLU A 384 8.15 -22.54 1.74
N ARG A 385 8.07 -21.20 1.72
CA ARG A 385 8.86 -20.31 2.58
C ARG A 385 8.14 -19.92 3.87
N ARG A 386 7.24 -20.77 4.39
CA ARG A 386 6.38 -20.48 5.56
C ARG A 386 7.16 -20.00 6.78
N SER A 387 8.34 -20.56 7.06
CA SER A 387 9.15 -20.19 8.23
C SER A 387 9.70 -18.76 8.17
N GLU A 388 9.73 -18.16 6.98
CA GLU A 388 10.22 -16.80 6.76
C GLU A 388 9.09 -15.75 6.80
N VAL A 389 7.83 -16.19 6.89
CA VAL A 389 6.66 -15.31 6.83
C VAL A 389 6.51 -14.51 8.13
N VAL A 390 6.47 -13.19 7.98
CA VAL A 390 6.28 -12.24 9.10
C VAL A 390 4.90 -11.56 9.08
N ALA A 391 4.19 -11.62 7.94
CA ALA A 391 2.81 -11.13 7.83
C ALA A 391 2.00 -11.90 6.78
N ILE A 392 0.70 -12.05 7.03
CA ILE A 392 -0.32 -12.56 6.10
C ILE A 392 -1.41 -11.50 6.04
N TYR A 393 -1.72 -10.98 4.86
CA TYR A 393 -2.61 -9.83 4.72
C TYR A 393 -3.38 -9.84 3.39
N PRO A 394 -4.58 -9.23 3.33
CA PRO A 394 -5.27 -8.94 2.08
C PRO A 394 -4.48 -7.95 1.23
N ALA A 395 -4.40 -8.21 -0.06
CA ALA A 395 -3.76 -7.33 -1.04
C ALA A 395 -4.54 -7.32 -2.36
N LEU A 396 -4.19 -6.39 -3.24
CA LEU A 396 -4.70 -6.35 -4.61
C LEU A 396 -3.54 -6.64 -5.56
N MET A 397 -3.58 -7.80 -6.21
CA MET A 397 -2.64 -8.13 -7.26
C MET A 397 -2.97 -7.30 -8.50
N VAL A 398 -1.96 -6.64 -9.06
CA VAL A 398 -2.12 -5.76 -10.21
C VAL A 398 -1.66 -6.46 -11.48
N THR A 399 -2.54 -6.54 -12.48
CA THR A 399 -2.22 -7.07 -13.80
C THR A 399 -2.67 -6.12 -14.91
N PRO A 400 -1.94 -6.02 -16.04
CA PRO A 400 -2.41 -5.28 -17.20
C PRO A 400 -3.75 -5.81 -17.72
N GLY A 401 -4.68 -4.91 -18.04
CA GLY A 401 -5.97 -5.24 -18.67
C GLY A 401 -6.00 -4.92 -20.16
N ASP A 402 -7.20 -4.91 -20.74
CA ASP A 402 -7.42 -4.48 -22.12
C ASP A 402 -7.33 -2.96 -22.24
N GLY A 403 -6.69 -2.47 -23.31
CA GLY A 403 -6.47 -1.03 -23.51
C GLY A 403 -5.65 -0.39 -22.39
N ASP A 404 -5.93 0.86 -22.07
CA ASP A 404 -5.24 1.59 -20.99
C ASP A 404 -5.91 1.34 -19.63
N THR A 405 -6.03 0.06 -19.24
CA THR A 405 -6.62 -0.35 -17.95
C THR A 405 -5.72 -1.30 -17.17
N LEU A 406 -5.83 -1.25 -15.85
CA LEU A 406 -5.26 -2.23 -14.92
C LEU A 406 -6.38 -2.99 -14.22
N GLN A 407 -6.17 -4.28 -13.98
CA GLN A 407 -7.02 -5.12 -13.15
C GLN A 407 -6.41 -5.25 -11.76
N PHE A 408 -7.24 -5.04 -10.74
CA PHE A 408 -6.89 -5.19 -9.34
C PHE A 408 -7.68 -6.36 -8.78
N ASP A 409 -7.03 -7.51 -8.61
CA ASP A 409 -7.65 -8.73 -8.14
C ASP A 409 -7.29 -8.99 -6.66
N PRO A 410 -8.29 -9.15 -5.77
CA PRO A 410 -8.03 -9.44 -4.36
C PRO A 410 -7.36 -10.79 -4.17
N ILE A 411 -6.30 -10.78 -3.35
CA ILE A 411 -5.54 -11.97 -2.95
C ILE A 411 -5.23 -11.93 -1.45
N TRP A 412 -4.92 -13.09 -0.89
CA TRP A 412 -4.05 -13.17 0.27
C TRP A 412 -2.60 -13.10 -0.19
N ALA A 413 -1.84 -12.21 0.42
CA ALA A 413 -0.41 -12.09 0.25
C ALA A 413 0.31 -12.45 1.56
N VAL A 414 1.57 -12.85 1.41
CA VAL A 414 2.53 -12.98 2.51
C VAL A 414 3.66 -12.00 2.32
N ARG A 415 4.19 -11.48 3.43
CA ARG A 415 5.46 -10.77 3.47
C ARG A 415 6.47 -11.60 4.26
N LEU A 416 7.67 -11.71 3.71
CA LEU A 416 8.77 -12.46 4.31
C LEU A 416 9.70 -11.51 5.09
N GLY A 417 10.61 -12.07 5.89
CA GLY A 417 11.55 -11.30 6.72
C GLY A 417 12.49 -10.39 5.92
N ASP A 418 12.71 -10.69 4.64
CA ASP A 418 13.46 -9.86 3.68
C ASP A 418 12.59 -8.78 2.99
N ASN A 419 11.37 -8.55 3.49
CA ASN A 419 10.34 -7.67 2.92
C ASN A 419 9.81 -8.07 1.54
N THR A 420 10.23 -9.20 0.97
CA THR A 420 9.63 -9.71 -0.27
C THR A 420 8.18 -10.10 -0.04
N GLN A 421 7.36 -9.87 -1.06
CA GLN A 421 5.93 -10.16 -1.02
C GLN A 421 5.61 -11.24 -2.04
N ALA A 422 4.75 -12.18 -1.67
CA ALA A 422 4.32 -13.25 -2.56
C ALA A 422 2.82 -13.48 -2.42
N LYS A 423 2.19 -13.93 -3.51
CA LYS A 423 0.81 -14.40 -3.46
C LYS A 423 0.73 -15.70 -2.65
N LEU A 424 -0.22 -15.75 -1.73
CA LEU A 424 -0.56 -16.96 -0.99
C LEU A 424 -1.80 -17.65 -1.58
N LEU A 425 -2.86 -16.89 -1.84
CA LEU A 425 -4.15 -17.47 -2.24
C LEU A 425 -5.03 -16.45 -2.95
N ASP A 426 -5.75 -16.88 -3.99
CA ASP A 426 -6.70 -16.03 -4.71
C ASP A 426 -8.03 -15.90 -3.95
N ALA A 427 -8.79 -14.84 -4.24
CA ALA A 427 -10.18 -14.73 -3.79
C ALA A 427 -11.06 -15.85 -4.37
N ILE A 428 -12.20 -16.10 -3.71
CA ILE A 428 -13.19 -17.09 -4.12
C ILE A 428 -13.66 -16.82 -5.56
N PRO A 429 -13.53 -17.81 -6.48
CA PRO A 429 -14.00 -17.67 -7.85
C PRO A 429 -15.49 -17.36 -7.92
N GLY A 430 -15.90 -16.53 -8.88
CA GLY A 430 -17.31 -16.19 -9.09
C GLY A 430 -17.91 -15.19 -8.10
N GLY A 431 -17.21 -14.85 -7.00
CA GLY A 431 -17.59 -13.74 -6.11
C GLY A 431 -18.75 -14.03 -5.16
N TYR A 432 -19.16 -15.30 -5.01
CA TYR A 432 -20.10 -15.68 -3.96
C TYR A 432 -19.42 -15.61 -2.59
N LYS A 433 -20.19 -15.30 -1.54
CA LYS A 433 -19.72 -15.36 -0.16
C LYS A 433 -19.83 -16.81 0.34
N PRO A 434 -18.73 -17.48 0.73
CA PRO A 434 -18.82 -18.80 1.33
C PRO A 434 -19.68 -18.79 2.60
N LEU A 435 -20.60 -19.74 2.70
CA LEU A 435 -21.42 -19.94 3.90
C LEU A 435 -20.61 -20.64 5.00
N PRO A 436 -21.04 -20.55 6.28
CA PRO A 436 -20.42 -21.33 7.34
C PRO A 436 -20.41 -22.83 7.02
N GLY A 437 -19.25 -23.47 7.18
CA GLY A 437 -19.00 -24.88 6.83
C GLY A 437 -18.59 -25.13 5.37
N GLU A 438 -18.68 -24.14 4.48
CA GLU A 438 -18.14 -24.24 3.12
C GLU A 438 -16.63 -23.93 3.09
N PRO A 439 -15.89 -24.39 2.07
CA PRO A 439 -14.49 -24.01 1.88
C PRO A 439 -14.32 -22.48 1.80
N GLY A 440 -13.47 -21.93 2.69
CA GLY A 440 -13.26 -20.48 2.82
C GLY A 440 -14.29 -19.75 3.70
N GLY A 441 -15.32 -20.47 4.16
CA GLY A 441 -16.36 -19.99 5.08
C GLY A 441 -15.93 -20.04 6.55
N ALA A 442 -16.78 -19.47 7.41
CA ALA A 442 -16.64 -19.59 8.86
C ALA A 442 -16.85 -21.03 9.34
N PRO A 443 -16.28 -21.44 10.50
CA PRO A 443 -16.63 -22.73 11.09
C PRO A 443 -18.12 -22.78 11.46
N LEU A 444 -18.70 -23.98 11.42
CA LEU A 444 -20.04 -24.20 11.98
C LEU A 444 -19.98 -23.98 13.49
N THR A 445 -20.77 -23.05 14.02
CA THR A 445 -20.96 -22.96 15.46
C THR A 445 -21.76 -24.18 15.91
N GLU A 446 -21.19 -25.00 16.79
CA GLU A 446 -21.97 -26.02 17.49
C GLU A 446 -23.10 -25.30 18.22
N LYS A 447 -24.36 -25.61 17.86
CA LYS A 447 -25.49 -25.25 18.72
C LYS A 447 -25.21 -25.91 20.06
N GLU A 448 -25.04 -25.12 21.12
CA GLU A 448 -25.10 -25.62 22.49
C GLU A 448 -26.32 -26.55 22.59
N GLY A 449 -26.05 -27.84 22.71
CA GLY A 449 -27.08 -28.85 22.84
C GLY A 449 -27.91 -28.51 24.06
N ASN A 450 -29.22 -28.31 23.84
CA ASN A 450 -30.22 -28.25 24.89
C ASN A 450 -29.91 -29.30 25.94
N GLY A 451 -29.43 -28.86 27.11
CA GLY A 451 -29.41 -29.65 28.33
C GLY A 451 -30.87 -29.96 28.67
N ALA A 452 -31.34 -31.12 28.21
CA ALA A 452 -32.63 -31.66 28.60
C ALA A 452 -32.61 -31.88 30.11
N THR A 453 -33.32 -30.99 30.80
CA THR A 453 -33.73 -31.18 32.19
C THR A 453 -34.60 -32.43 32.26
N GLY A 454 -34.01 -33.52 32.77
CA GLY A 454 -34.74 -34.71 33.22
C GLY A 454 -35.56 -34.38 34.47
N GLY A 455 -36.67 -33.65 34.29
CA GLY A 455 -37.69 -33.45 35.30
C GLY A 455 -38.75 -34.55 35.20
N GLN A 456 -38.83 -35.39 36.23
CA GLN A 456 -39.85 -36.42 36.40
C GLN A 456 -41.26 -35.82 36.31
N GLY A 457 -42.04 -36.26 35.32
CA GLY A 457 -43.47 -36.01 35.23
C GLY A 457 -44.27 -37.21 35.73
N THR A 458 -44.79 -37.12 36.95
CA THR A 458 -45.93 -37.92 37.40
C THR A 458 -47.21 -37.36 36.79
N GLY A 459 -48.00 -38.21 36.14
CA GLY A 459 -49.12 -37.82 35.30
C GLY A 459 -50.38 -37.36 36.03
N LEU A 460 -51.34 -36.89 35.24
CA LEU A 460 -52.76 -37.21 35.32
C LEU A 460 -53.48 -36.66 34.08
N ALA A 461 -54.54 -37.38 33.71
CA ALA A 461 -55.13 -37.44 32.40
C ALA A 461 -56.35 -36.50 32.20
N VAL A 462 -56.89 -36.60 30.98
CA VAL A 462 -58.29 -36.40 30.55
C VAL A 462 -58.60 -35.07 29.86
N GLY A 463 -59.12 -35.17 28.62
CA GLY A 463 -59.84 -34.07 27.95
C GLY A 463 -59.98 -34.22 26.45
N SER A 464 -61.07 -34.84 26.01
CA SER A 464 -61.41 -35.28 24.64
C SER A 464 -61.86 -34.18 23.65
N ALA A 465 -62.04 -34.63 22.39
CA ALA A 465 -62.84 -34.11 21.26
C ALA A 465 -62.07 -33.24 20.24
N ALA A 466 -61.81 -33.65 18.99
CA ALA A 466 -62.61 -34.24 17.89
C ALA A 466 -63.13 -33.20 16.87
N LEU A 467 -62.81 -33.51 15.60
CA LEU A 467 -63.50 -33.21 14.33
C LEU A 467 -63.34 -31.84 13.66
N GLY A 468 -62.98 -31.93 12.36
CA GLY A 468 -63.61 -31.10 11.34
C GLY A 468 -62.70 -30.59 10.22
N ILE A 469 -62.53 -31.39 9.15
CA ILE A 469 -62.29 -30.87 7.79
C ILE A 469 -63.63 -30.91 7.05
N PRO A 470 -63.92 -29.95 6.16
CA PRO A 470 -64.29 -30.34 4.80
C PRO A 470 -63.65 -29.49 3.68
N PHE A 471 -63.36 -30.18 2.56
CA PHE A 471 -63.59 -29.84 1.13
C PHE A 471 -63.93 -28.39 0.75
N GLY A 472 -63.52 -27.80 -0.38
CA GLY A 472 -62.90 -28.28 -1.61
C GLY A 472 -63.26 -27.35 -2.79
N GLN A 473 -62.35 -27.26 -3.77
CA GLN A 473 -62.51 -26.89 -5.21
C GLN A 473 -62.93 -25.47 -5.68
N GLY A 474 -62.21 -25.01 -6.72
CA GLY A 474 -62.65 -24.02 -7.74
C GLY A 474 -61.60 -22.92 -8.00
N LEU A 475 -60.55 -23.15 -8.81
CA LEU A 475 -60.43 -22.74 -10.23
C LEU A 475 -60.74 -21.25 -10.54
N GLY A 476 -59.72 -20.51 -10.97
CA GLY A 476 -59.84 -19.20 -11.64
C GLY A 476 -58.52 -18.43 -11.69
N VAL A 477 -57.90 -18.37 -12.87
CA VAL A 477 -56.71 -17.58 -13.26
C VAL A 477 -57.23 -16.44 -14.18
N PRO A 478 -56.44 -15.43 -14.59
CA PRO A 478 -55.73 -14.37 -13.86
C PRO A 478 -56.25 -12.96 -14.26
N GLU A 479 -55.72 -11.92 -13.60
CA GLU A 479 -55.17 -10.73 -14.29
C GLU A 479 -54.01 -10.16 -13.48
#